data_AF-A0A2E2Y6K4-F1
#
_entry.id   AF-A0A2E2Y6K4-F1
#
_cell.length_a   1.000
_cell.length_b   1.000
_cell.length_c   1.000
_cell.angle_alpha   90.00
_cell.angle_beta   90.00
_cell.angle_gamma   90.00
#
_symmetry.space_group_name_H-M   'P 1'
#
loop_
_entity.id
_entity.type
_entity.pdbx_description
1 polymer ?
#
loop_
_entity_poly.entity_id
_entity_poly.type
_entity_poly.pdbx_seq_one_letter_code
_entity_poly.pdbx_strand_id
1 'polypeptide(L)'
;MKKILVILAAIVAFTSCEREIDIIDPAALDDRNIYIRAYKYFDGNIADTNTLYQINGDFIKLSHAYITLSGAEFVSYDEQDTTRTENDLTVIDLLTTSEVKLAQLAQGSYNGRLNYHIGLDSARAYSAPETLDATNPLSKGHMWNGPNLGHSFFQLEGRVFDPADSTFTTPKSTFTWRIATEDMVIDRSEKRNFSVGANMGVFFILNLDIDKLFLGLQPSTTPEINSDPGDMSDYNKAQILSDNLKSEFVFKL
;
A
#
# COMPACT_ATOMS: atom_id res chain seq x y z
N MET A 1 31.34 -73.65 -17.08
CA MET A 1 30.02 -74.04 -17.62
C MET A 1 28.98 -73.04 -17.11
N LYS A 2 28.11 -72.52 -18.01
CA LYS A 2 26.93 -71.63 -17.78
C LYS A 2 27.27 -70.22 -17.26
N LYS A 3 27.38 -69.17 -18.10
CA LYS A 3 26.35 -68.35 -18.81
C LYS A 3 25.17 -67.91 -17.94
N ILE A 4 24.94 -66.58 -17.90
CA ILE A 4 23.66 -65.81 -17.96
C ILE A 4 23.77 -64.53 -17.09
N LEU A 5 23.97 -63.37 -17.75
CA LEU A 5 23.10 -62.16 -17.78
C LEU A 5 22.77 -61.55 -16.41
N VAL A 6 23.15 -60.29 -16.21
CA VAL A 6 22.22 -59.14 -16.03
C VAL A 6 23.00 -57.86 -16.38
N ILE A 7 22.84 -57.36 -17.61
CA ILE A 7 23.08 -55.94 -17.92
C ILE A 7 21.70 -55.30 -17.73
N LEU A 8 21.46 -54.71 -16.56
CA LEU A 8 20.26 -53.94 -16.30
C LEU A 8 20.61 -52.45 -16.38
N ALA A 9 19.78 -51.75 -17.14
CA ALA A 9 19.90 -50.37 -17.53
C ALA A 9 20.19 -49.42 -16.36
N ALA A 10 21.25 -48.63 -16.52
CA ALA A 10 21.43 -47.36 -15.83
C ALA A 10 21.59 -46.26 -16.88
N ILE A 11 20.57 -46.09 -17.73
CA ILE A 11 20.35 -44.81 -18.40
C ILE A 11 19.70 -43.94 -17.33
N VAL A 12 20.54 -43.33 -16.48
CA VAL A 12 20.12 -42.18 -15.69
C VAL A 12 19.83 -41.10 -16.71
N ALA A 13 18.54 -40.94 -17.03
CA ALA A 13 18.06 -39.75 -17.70
C ALA A 13 18.45 -38.57 -16.80
N PHE A 14 19.50 -37.85 -17.20
CA PHE A 14 19.71 -36.48 -16.75
C PHE A 14 18.54 -35.68 -17.33
N THR A 15 17.42 -35.66 -16.61
CA THR A 15 16.43 -34.60 -16.76
C THR A 15 17.13 -33.34 -16.29
N SER A 16 17.82 -32.69 -17.23
CA SER A 16 18.12 -31.28 -17.14
C SER A 16 16.79 -30.59 -16.89
N CYS A 17 16.52 -30.20 -15.64
CA CYS A 17 15.61 -29.10 -15.38
C CYS A 17 16.28 -27.89 -16.03
N GLU A 18 16.01 -27.67 -17.31
CA GLU A 18 16.11 -26.33 -17.87
C GLU A 18 15.11 -25.52 -17.04
N ARG A 19 15.63 -24.87 -16.02
CA ARG A 19 14.90 -23.84 -15.30
C ARG A 19 14.73 -22.75 -16.36
N GLU A 20 13.56 -22.72 -16.97
CA GLU A 20 13.14 -21.68 -17.89
C GLU A 20 13.46 -20.35 -17.18
N ILE A 21 14.50 -19.67 -17.65
CA ILE A 21 14.85 -18.36 -17.13
C ILE A 21 13.76 -17.48 -17.71
N ASP A 22 12.81 -17.09 -16.88
CA ASP A 22 11.80 -16.10 -17.26
C ASP A 22 12.55 -14.92 -17.89
N ILE A 23 12.39 -14.77 -19.21
CA ILE A 23 12.87 -13.59 -19.91
C ILE A 23 11.95 -12.47 -19.42
N ILE A 24 12.39 -11.78 -18.38
CA ILE A 24 11.70 -10.59 -17.89
C ILE A 24 11.78 -9.59 -19.02
N ASP A 25 10.63 -9.30 -19.64
CA ASP A 25 10.51 -8.22 -20.60
C ASP A 25 10.99 -6.93 -19.91
N PRO A 26 12.04 -6.25 -20.42
CA PRO A 26 12.51 -5.00 -19.85
C PRO A 26 11.42 -3.92 -19.81
N ALA A 27 10.42 -4.00 -20.70
CA ALA A 27 9.25 -3.12 -20.69
C ALA A 27 8.24 -3.44 -19.56
N ALA A 28 8.35 -4.63 -18.95
CA ALA A 28 7.57 -5.01 -17.77
C ALA A 28 8.24 -4.60 -16.44
N LEU A 29 9.44 -4.00 -16.49
CA LEU A 29 10.11 -3.48 -15.31
C LEU A 29 9.56 -2.09 -14.99
N ASP A 30 8.96 -1.98 -13.80
CA ASP A 30 8.50 -0.71 -13.25
C ASP A 30 9.66 0.31 -13.15
N ASP A 31 9.63 1.30 -14.04
CA ASP A 31 10.69 2.28 -14.33
C ASP A 31 10.58 3.58 -13.53
N ARG A 32 9.61 3.65 -12.61
CA ARG A 32 9.41 4.82 -11.75
C ARG A 32 10.65 5.12 -10.91
N ASN A 33 11.04 6.39 -10.93
CA ASN A 33 12.22 6.93 -10.26
C ASN A 33 11.88 8.00 -9.21
N ILE A 34 10.59 8.30 -9.01
CA ILE A 34 10.10 9.13 -7.91
C ILE A 34 9.48 8.22 -6.86
N TYR A 35 9.93 8.37 -5.62
CA TYR A 35 9.58 7.52 -4.49
C TYR A 35 9.04 8.33 -3.31
N ILE A 36 8.09 7.77 -2.58
CA ILE A 36 7.80 8.17 -1.20
C ILE A 36 8.55 7.22 -0.27
N ARG A 37 9.33 7.76 0.67
CA ARG A 37 9.89 6.98 1.78
C ARG A 37 9.08 7.25 3.03
N ALA A 38 8.31 6.26 3.47
CA ALA A 38 7.42 6.35 4.62
C ALA A 38 8.06 5.73 5.88
N TYR A 39 8.27 6.56 6.90
CA TYR A 39 8.62 6.16 8.25
C TYR A 39 7.37 6.13 9.12
N LYS A 40 7.11 4.98 9.74
CA LYS A 40 5.89 4.73 10.50
C LYS A 40 6.22 4.76 11.97
N TYR A 41 5.47 5.53 12.74
CA TYR A 41 5.65 5.66 14.16
C TYR A 41 4.37 5.31 14.91
N PHE A 42 4.54 4.87 16.16
CA PHE A 42 3.47 4.71 17.12
C PHE A 42 4.01 5.16 18.47
N ASP A 43 3.36 6.16 19.08
CA ASP A 43 3.81 6.77 20.34
C ASP A 43 5.30 7.18 20.29
N GLY A 44 5.69 7.82 19.18
CA GLY A 44 7.05 8.32 18.93
C GLY A 44 8.12 7.24 18.62
N ASN A 45 7.79 5.95 18.69
CA ASN A 45 8.69 4.85 18.37
C ASN A 45 8.39 4.29 16.97
N ILE A 46 9.35 3.61 16.34
CA ILE A 46 9.07 2.94 15.04
C ILE A 46 7.98 1.89 15.24
N ALA A 47 6.95 1.95 14.42
CA ALA A 47 5.85 1.00 14.45
C ALA A 47 6.31 -0.39 13.94
N ASP A 48 5.85 -1.44 14.61
CA ASP A 48 6.20 -2.84 14.37
C ASP A 48 4.99 -3.74 14.63
N THR A 49 4.77 -4.73 13.76
CA THR A 49 3.58 -5.60 13.78
C THR A 49 3.58 -6.61 14.94
N ASN A 50 4.71 -6.83 15.61
CA ASN A 50 4.83 -7.74 16.75
C ASN A 50 4.72 -7.02 18.11
N THR A 51 4.71 -5.70 18.11
CA THR A 51 4.64 -4.88 19.32
C THR A 51 3.20 -4.71 19.78
N LEU A 52 2.98 -4.88 21.09
CA LEU A 52 1.70 -4.59 21.73
C LEU A 52 1.63 -3.10 22.03
N TYR A 53 0.61 -2.43 21.51
CA TYR A 53 0.33 -1.02 21.72
C TYR A 53 -0.87 -0.83 22.62
N GLN A 54 -0.89 0.28 23.36
CA GLN A 54 -2.08 0.72 24.08
C GLN A 54 -2.65 1.96 23.38
N ILE A 55 -3.93 1.91 23.01
CA ILE A 55 -4.61 3.03 22.35
C ILE A 55 -6.07 3.11 22.77
N ASN A 56 -6.51 4.29 23.21
CA ASN A 56 -7.90 4.54 23.62
C ASN A 56 -8.47 3.49 24.60
N GLY A 57 -7.62 2.93 25.48
CA GLY A 57 -8.00 1.89 26.45
C GLY A 57 -7.92 0.45 25.94
N ASP A 58 -7.67 0.25 24.64
CA ASP A 58 -7.47 -1.07 24.04
C ASP A 58 -5.99 -1.45 24.00
N PHE A 59 -5.70 -2.75 24.06
CA PHE A 59 -4.39 -3.30 23.73
C PHE A 59 -4.45 -3.89 22.34
N ILE A 60 -3.59 -3.44 21.42
CA ILE A 60 -3.63 -3.85 20.03
C ILE A 60 -2.28 -4.31 19.49
N LYS A 61 -2.31 -5.16 18.46
CA LYS A 61 -1.18 -5.37 17.54
C LYS A 61 -1.63 -5.01 16.13
N LEU A 62 -0.82 -4.22 15.43
CA LEU A 62 -1.06 -3.86 14.04
C LEU A 62 -0.75 -5.06 13.15
N SER A 63 -1.59 -5.31 12.14
CA SER A 63 -1.38 -6.38 11.17
C SER A 63 -0.94 -5.80 9.83
N HIS A 64 -1.73 -4.89 9.26
CA HIS A 64 -1.48 -4.29 7.95
C HIS A 64 -1.93 -2.82 7.93
N ALA A 65 -1.26 -2.00 7.12
CA ALA A 65 -1.71 -0.66 6.78
C ALA A 65 -1.55 -0.47 5.26
N TYR A 66 -2.54 -0.94 4.51
CA TYR A 66 -2.51 -0.85 3.06
C TYR A 66 -2.86 0.55 2.58
N ILE A 67 -2.20 1.01 1.53
CA ILE A 67 -2.48 2.27 0.86
C ILE A 67 -2.43 2.11 -0.65
N THR A 68 -3.34 2.81 -1.32
CA THR A 68 -3.41 2.92 -2.78
C THR A 68 -3.05 4.34 -3.18
N LEU A 69 -2.01 4.51 -4.00
CA LEU A 69 -1.60 5.78 -4.57
C LEU A 69 -1.82 5.78 -6.08
N SER A 70 -2.36 6.88 -6.63
CA SER A 70 -2.59 7.02 -8.07
C SER A 70 -2.50 8.46 -8.57
N GLY A 71 -2.59 8.65 -9.89
CA GLY A 71 -2.72 9.93 -10.56
C GLY A 71 -1.52 10.86 -10.39
N ALA A 72 -0.31 10.30 -10.29
CA ALA A 72 0.87 11.11 -10.08
C ALA A 72 1.20 11.96 -11.32
N GLU A 73 1.31 13.28 -11.13
CA GLU A 73 1.70 14.23 -12.17
C GLU A 73 2.60 15.34 -11.61
N PHE A 74 3.55 15.80 -12.41
CA PHE A 74 4.34 16.97 -12.12
C PHE A 74 3.82 18.17 -12.89
N VAL A 75 3.64 19.30 -12.22
CA VAL A 75 3.26 20.58 -12.83
C VAL A 75 4.37 21.60 -12.55
N SER A 76 4.88 22.25 -13.60
CA SER A 76 5.91 23.28 -13.49
C SER A 76 5.47 24.47 -12.64
N TYR A 77 6.43 25.24 -12.11
CA TYR A 77 6.13 26.38 -11.23
C TYR A 77 5.27 27.47 -11.89
N ASP A 78 5.38 27.62 -13.21
CA ASP A 78 4.63 28.55 -14.04
C ASP A 78 3.32 27.94 -14.59
N GLU A 79 3.03 26.69 -14.23
CA GLU A 79 1.82 25.94 -14.59
C GLU A 79 1.64 25.77 -16.11
N GLN A 80 2.71 25.93 -16.91
CA GLN A 80 2.67 25.77 -18.36
C GLN A 80 2.93 24.32 -18.81
N ASP A 81 3.74 23.58 -18.05
CA ASP A 81 4.11 22.20 -18.37
C ASP A 81 3.55 21.23 -17.33
N THR A 82 2.87 20.19 -17.82
CA THR A 82 2.42 19.05 -16.99
C THR A 82 3.00 17.76 -17.54
N THR A 83 3.72 17.02 -16.70
CA THR A 83 4.24 15.68 -17.02
C THR A 83 3.46 14.64 -16.24
N ARG A 84 2.80 13.72 -16.94
CA ARG A 84 2.07 12.60 -16.32
C ARG A 84 2.89 11.33 -16.42
N THR A 85 2.79 10.48 -15.41
CA THR A 85 3.39 9.15 -15.47
C THR A 85 2.41 8.15 -16.09
N GLU A 86 2.92 7.23 -16.91
CA GLU A 86 2.09 6.17 -17.50
C GLU A 86 1.76 5.07 -16.47
N ASN A 87 2.68 4.79 -15.54
CA ASN A 87 2.52 3.82 -14.46
C ASN A 87 2.18 4.51 -13.13
N ASP A 88 0.99 5.07 -13.00
CA ASP A 88 0.65 5.93 -11.86
C ASP A 88 0.17 5.18 -10.62
N LEU A 89 -0.12 3.87 -10.72
CA LEU A 89 -0.77 3.10 -9.67
C LEU A 89 0.22 2.33 -8.78
N THR A 90 0.03 2.43 -7.46
CA THR A 90 0.74 1.61 -6.47
C THR A 90 -0.21 1.18 -5.36
N VAL A 91 -0.11 -0.09 -4.94
CA VAL A 91 -0.78 -0.63 -3.75
C VAL A 91 0.27 -1.35 -2.92
N ILE A 92 0.44 -0.95 -1.66
CA ILE A 92 1.43 -1.54 -0.77
C ILE A 92 0.93 -1.61 0.67
N ASP A 93 1.54 -2.46 1.48
CA ASP A 93 1.43 -2.43 2.94
C ASP A 93 2.55 -1.55 3.52
N LEU A 94 2.15 -0.42 4.11
CA LEU A 94 3.06 0.53 4.73
C LEU A 94 3.79 -0.06 5.93
N LEU A 95 3.26 -1.06 6.63
CA LEU A 95 3.94 -1.64 7.79
C LEU A 95 5.14 -2.51 7.41
N THR A 96 5.13 -3.08 6.20
CA THR A 96 6.18 -3.99 5.72
C THR A 96 7.06 -3.36 4.63
N THR A 97 6.60 -2.28 4.01
CA THR A 97 7.32 -1.56 2.95
C THR A 97 7.60 -0.11 3.35
N SER A 98 8.83 0.35 3.14
CA SER A 98 9.26 1.73 3.44
C SER A 98 9.36 2.62 2.21
N GLU A 99 9.52 2.05 1.02
CA GLU A 99 9.71 2.81 -0.22
C GLU A 99 8.59 2.50 -1.20
N VAL A 100 7.88 3.55 -1.61
CA VAL A 100 6.70 3.48 -2.46
C VAL A 100 7.04 4.15 -3.77
N LYS A 101 6.96 3.43 -4.88
CA LYS A 101 7.11 4.04 -6.20
C LYS A 101 5.86 4.87 -6.52
N LEU A 102 6.08 6.08 -7.00
CA LEU A 102 5.02 7.05 -7.23
C LEU A 102 4.92 7.48 -8.68
N ALA A 103 6.03 7.92 -9.28
CA ALA A 103 6.02 8.45 -10.64
C ALA A 103 7.34 8.22 -11.37
N GLN A 104 7.29 8.40 -12.68
CA GLN A 104 8.46 8.49 -13.56
C GLN A 104 8.60 9.93 -14.06
N LEU A 105 9.81 10.46 -13.97
CA LEU A 105 10.20 11.74 -14.58
C LEU A 105 11.52 11.56 -15.33
N ALA A 106 11.66 12.21 -16.47
CA ALA A 106 12.91 12.21 -17.23
C ALA A 106 14.07 12.84 -16.44
N GLN A 107 15.30 12.64 -16.91
CA GLN A 107 16.45 13.32 -16.34
C GLN A 107 16.31 14.85 -16.53
N GLY A 108 16.49 15.62 -15.46
CA GLY A 108 16.34 17.06 -15.51
C GLY A 108 16.26 17.72 -14.14
N SER A 109 16.17 19.05 -14.15
CA SER A 109 15.92 19.86 -12.96
C SER A 109 14.46 20.32 -12.97
N TYR A 110 13.79 20.09 -11.84
CA TYR A 110 12.37 20.31 -11.68
C TYR A 110 12.14 21.39 -10.61
N ASN A 111 11.30 22.35 -10.93
CA ASN A 111 10.79 23.37 -10.02
C ASN A 111 9.29 23.49 -10.26
N GLY A 112 8.49 23.14 -9.26
CA GLY A 112 7.04 23.04 -9.42
C GLY A 112 6.38 22.27 -8.29
N ARG A 113 5.36 21.50 -8.61
CA ARG A 113 4.64 20.65 -7.67
C ARG A 113 4.44 19.23 -8.21
N LEU A 114 4.49 18.27 -7.31
CA LEU A 114 4.09 16.89 -7.56
C LEU A 114 2.68 16.68 -6.97
N ASN A 115 1.71 16.39 -7.83
CA ASN A 115 0.37 16.01 -7.44
C ASN A 115 0.23 14.49 -7.47
N TYR A 116 -0.59 13.94 -6.58
CA TYR A 116 -1.03 12.54 -6.58
C TYR A 116 -2.21 12.39 -5.63
N HIS A 117 -2.84 11.23 -5.63
CA HIS A 117 -3.99 10.94 -4.78
C HIS A 117 -3.73 9.70 -3.93
N ILE A 118 -4.24 9.72 -2.70
CA ILE A 118 -4.51 8.48 -1.96
C ILE A 118 -5.91 8.05 -2.38
N GLY A 119 -5.98 7.01 -3.20
CA GLY A 119 -7.21 6.51 -3.80
C GLY A 119 -7.10 6.27 -5.29
N LEU A 120 -8.25 6.07 -5.93
CA LEU A 120 -8.41 5.67 -7.33
C LEU A 120 -9.47 6.53 -8.01
N ASP A 121 -9.37 6.67 -9.33
CA ASP A 121 -10.51 7.11 -10.13
C ASP A 121 -11.62 6.05 -10.17
N SER A 122 -12.81 6.49 -10.60
CA SER A 122 -14.02 5.68 -10.67
C SER A 122 -13.86 4.38 -11.45
N ALA A 123 -13.13 4.41 -12.58
CA ALA A 123 -12.97 3.23 -13.42
C ALA A 123 -12.11 2.16 -12.73
N ARG A 124 -10.99 2.58 -12.11
CA ARG A 124 -10.09 1.67 -11.40
C ARG A 124 -10.66 1.21 -10.06
N ALA A 125 -11.40 2.07 -9.36
CA ALA A 125 -11.99 1.75 -8.05
C ALA A 125 -12.94 0.55 -8.11
N TYR A 126 -13.68 0.37 -9.20
CA TYR A 126 -14.66 -0.71 -9.36
C TYR A 126 -14.22 -1.86 -10.29
N SER A 127 -12.95 -1.85 -10.73
CA SER A 127 -12.40 -2.95 -11.53
C SER A 127 -12.08 -4.16 -10.65
N ALA A 128 -12.82 -5.26 -10.84
CA ALA A 128 -12.66 -6.46 -10.02
C ALA A 128 -11.27 -7.12 -10.24
N PRO A 129 -10.60 -7.62 -9.17
CA PRO A 129 -9.25 -8.18 -9.26
C PRO A 129 -9.06 -9.24 -10.35
N GLU A 130 -10.05 -10.10 -10.56
CA GLU A 130 -10.03 -11.19 -11.55
C GLU A 130 -10.05 -10.72 -13.00
N THR A 131 -10.39 -9.45 -13.25
CA THR A 131 -10.41 -8.84 -14.58
C THR A 131 -9.11 -8.12 -14.94
N LEU A 132 -8.22 -7.97 -13.96
CA LEU A 132 -6.98 -7.21 -14.09
C LEU A 132 -5.81 -8.13 -14.45
N ASP A 133 -4.87 -7.61 -15.23
CA ASP A 133 -3.61 -8.30 -15.50
C ASP A 133 -2.86 -8.61 -14.20
N ALA A 134 -2.15 -9.74 -14.17
CA ALA A 134 -1.43 -10.19 -12.97
C ALA A 134 -0.34 -9.22 -12.48
N THR A 135 0.11 -8.31 -13.35
CA THR A 135 1.06 -7.23 -13.04
C THR A 135 0.39 -6.00 -12.44
N ASN A 136 -0.94 -5.87 -12.53
CA ASN A 136 -1.67 -4.75 -11.95
C ASN A 136 -1.63 -4.84 -10.42
N PRO A 137 -1.27 -3.75 -9.71
CA PRO A 137 -1.23 -3.74 -8.24
C PRO A 137 -2.52 -4.15 -7.53
N LEU A 138 -3.69 -3.94 -8.16
CA LEU A 138 -5.00 -4.27 -7.59
C LEU A 138 -5.41 -5.75 -7.80
N SER A 139 -4.69 -6.51 -8.64
CA SER A 139 -5.01 -7.90 -8.98
C SER A 139 -4.95 -8.87 -7.79
N LYS A 140 -4.24 -8.51 -6.71
CA LYS A 140 -4.15 -9.33 -5.50
C LYS A 140 -5.43 -9.34 -4.66
N GLY A 141 -6.30 -8.35 -4.84
CA GLY A 141 -7.61 -8.29 -4.17
C GLY A 141 -7.59 -8.05 -2.67
N HIS A 142 -6.45 -7.76 -2.03
CA HIS A 142 -6.39 -7.46 -0.59
C HIS A 142 -7.28 -6.28 -0.17
N MET A 143 -7.45 -5.33 -1.08
CA MET A 143 -8.23 -4.10 -0.89
C MET A 143 -9.64 -4.19 -1.47
N TRP A 144 -10.01 -5.31 -2.10
CA TRP A 144 -11.29 -5.44 -2.81
C TRP A 144 -12.44 -5.74 -1.85
N ASN A 145 -13.44 -4.85 -1.81
CA ASN A 145 -14.61 -4.95 -0.93
C ASN A 145 -15.88 -5.43 -1.67
N GLY A 146 -15.72 -5.88 -2.92
CA GLY A 146 -16.83 -6.28 -3.78
C GLY A 146 -17.34 -5.16 -4.70
N PRO A 147 -18.27 -5.49 -5.61
CA PRO A 147 -18.65 -4.62 -6.72
C PRO A 147 -19.37 -3.33 -6.30
N ASN A 148 -19.94 -3.28 -5.09
CA ASN A 148 -20.68 -2.10 -4.62
C ASN A 148 -19.79 -1.06 -3.94
N LEU A 149 -18.70 -1.50 -3.29
CA LEU A 149 -17.79 -0.62 -2.54
C LEU A 149 -16.44 -0.43 -3.25
N GLY A 150 -16.10 -1.32 -4.18
CA GLY A 150 -14.86 -1.26 -4.93
C GLY A 150 -13.63 -1.58 -4.08
N HIS A 151 -12.48 -1.05 -4.50
CA HIS A 151 -11.23 -1.13 -3.76
C HIS A 151 -11.16 -0.06 -2.67
N SER A 152 -10.68 -0.45 -1.48
CA SER A 152 -10.22 0.49 -0.47
C SER A 152 -9.07 1.35 -1.01
N PHE A 153 -9.05 2.61 -0.60
CA PHE A 153 -7.94 3.55 -0.84
C PHE A 153 -6.91 3.47 0.29
N PHE A 154 -7.40 3.18 1.49
CA PHE A 154 -6.59 2.90 2.67
C PHE A 154 -7.30 1.84 3.52
N GLN A 155 -6.53 0.93 4.12
CA GLN A 155 -7.05 -0.13 4.99
C GLN A 155 -6.09 -0.39 6.14
N LEU A 156 -6.55 -0.13 7.37
CA LEU A 156 -5.82 -0.43 8.60
C LEU A 156 -6.42 -1.65 9.26
N GLU A 157 -5.56 -2.62 9.57
CA GLU A 157 -5.95 -3.87 10.20
C GLU A 157 -5.17 -4.12 11.46
N GLY A 158 -5.82 -4.73 12.43
CA GLY A 158 -5.15 -5.19 13.63
C GLY A 158 -5.99 -6.12 14.48
N ARG A 159 -5.43 -6.42 15.64
CA ARG A 159 -5.93 -7.38 16.61
C ARG A 159 -6.05 -6.69 17.95
N VAL A 160 -7.17 -6.87 18.63
CA VAL A 160 -7.43 -6.36 19.98
C VAL A 160 -7.26 -7.51 20.96
N PHE A 161 -6.58 -7.24 22.08
CA PHE A 161 -6.28 -8.20 23.12
C PHE A 161 -6.99 -7.84 24.42
N ASP A 162 -7.25 -8.86 25.23
CA ASP A 162 -7.78 -8.69 26.58
C ASP A 162 -6.67 -8.15 27.49
N PRO A 163 -6.88 -7.02 28.19
CA PRO A 163 -5.93 -6.53 29.20
C PRO A 163 -5.60 -7.56 30.30
N ALA A 164 -6.49 -8.52 30.55
CA ALA A 164 -6.29 -9.57 31.55
C ALA A 164 -5.41 -10.73 31.06
N ASP A 165 -5.15 -10.87 29.75
CA ASP A 165 -4.23 -11.87 29.19
C ASP A 165 -2.78 -11.37 29.30
N SER A 166 -1.97 -12.01 30.14
CA SER A 166 -0.56 -11.64 30.31
C SER A 166 0.35 -12.08 29.15
N THR A 167 -0.13 -12.95 28.26
CA THR A 167 0.65 -13.50 27.15
C THR A 167 0.42 -12.79 25.83
N PHE A 168 -0.75 -12.17 25.65
CA PHE A 168 -1.15 -11.44 24.44
C PHE A 168 -0.91 -12.24 23.15
N THR A 169 -1.25 -13.53 23.21
CA THR A 169 -1.05 -14.50 22.12
C THR A 169 -2.33 -14.72 21.33
N THR A 170 -3.49 -14.72 21.99
CA THR A 170 -4.79 -14.93 21.36
C THR A 170 -5.56 -13.62 21.34
N PRO A 171 -5.90 -13.07 20.16
CA PRO A 171 -6.70 -11.86 20.10
C PRO A 171 -8.14 -12.13 20.54
N LYS A 172 -8.73 -11.17 21.25
CA LYS A 172 -10.15 -11.18 21.61
C LYS A 172 -11.03 -10.84 20.39
N SER A 173 -10.56 -9.92 19.56
CA SER A 173 -11.21 -9.54 18.31
C SER A 173 -10.19 -8.99 17.31
N THR A 174 -10.62 -8.78 16.08
CA THR A 174 -9.88 -8.03 15.06
C THR A 174 -10.58 -6.72 14.77
N PHE A 175 -9.87 -5.78 14.17
CA PHE A 175 -10.48 -4.61 13.55
C PHE A 175 -9.97 -4.43 12.12
N THR A 176 -10.83 -3.93 11.25
CA THR A 176 -10.50 -3.55 9.88
C THR A 176 -11.20 -2.25 9.54
N TRP A 177 -10.41 -1.22 9.29
CA TRP A 177 -10.90 0.12 9.02
C TRP A 177 -10.51 0.55 7.62
N ARG A 178 -11.49 0.95 6.83
CA ARG A 178 -11.32 1.26 5.42
C ARG A 178 -11.70 2.70 5.14
N ILE A 179 -10.97 3.29 4.22
CA ILE A 179 -11.41 4.44 3.43
C ILE A 179 -11.60 3.89 2.03
N ALA A 180 -12.81 4.01 1.51
CA ALA A 180 -13.15 3.68 0.14
C ALA A 180 -14.04 4.79 -0.42
N THR A 181 -14.54 4.63 -1.64
CA THR A 181 -15.44 5.55 -2.35
C THR A 181 -14.81 6.86 -2.85
N GLU A 182 -15.21 7.27 -4.06
CA GLU A 182 -14.59 8.35 -4.84
C GLU A 182 -14.61 9.72 -4.16
N ASP A 183 -15.59 9.96 -3.31
CA ASP A 183 -15.74 11.18 -2.52
C ASP A 183 -14.76 11.27 -1.35
N MET A 184 -14.11 10.16 -0.97
CA MET A 184 -13.04 10.12 0.04
C MET A 184 -11.63 10.07 -0.55
N VAL A 185 -11.46 10.32 -1.86
CA VAL A 185 -10.13 10.50 -2.46
C VAL A 185 -9.40 11.64 -1.75
N ILE A 186 -8.15 11.41 -1.34
CA ILE A 186 -7.32 12.44 -0.70
C ILE A 186 -6.30 12.96 -1.70
N ASP A 187 -6.53 14.18 -2.18
CA ASP A 187 -5.59 14.90 -3.05
C ASP A 187 -4.35 15.36 -2.26
N ARG A 188 -3.18 15.15 -2.86
CA ARG A 188 -1.90 15.60 -2.34
C ARG A 188 -1.17 16.42 -3.39
N SER A 189 -0.56 17.50 -2.94
CA SER A 189 0.23 18.40 -3.77
C SER A 189 1.43 18.88 -2.98
N GLU A 190 2.63 18.61 -3.49
CA GLU A 190 3.88 18.92 -2.81
C GLU A 190 4.75 19.82 -3.69
N LYS A 191 5.02 21.05 -3.23
CA LYS A 191 5.86 22.01 -3.95
C LYS A 191 7.33 21.78 -3.60
N ARG A 192 8.16 21.40 -4.57
CA ARG A 192 9.61 21.20 -4.37
C ARG A 192 10.44 21.51 -5.59
N ASN A 193 11.70 21.82 -5.30
CA ASN A 193 12.78 21.83 -6.27
C ASN A 193 13.63 20.58 -6.08
N PHE A 194 13.83 19.82 -7.15
CA PHE A 194 14.66 18.61 -7.13
C PHE A 194 15.30 18.38 -8.49
N SER A 195 16.21 17.42 -8.57
CA SER A 195 16.81 17.02 -9.83
C SER A 195 16.80 15.51 -9.94
N VAL A 196 16.39 15.03 -11.11
CA VAL A 196 16.44 13.62 -11.49
C VAL A 196 17.75 13.42 -12.24
N GLY A 197 18.64 12.63 -11.67
CA GLY A 197 19.91 12.25 -12.31
C GLY A 197 19.82 10.91 -13.02
N ALA A 198 20.83 10.58 -13.82
CA ALA A 198 20.93 9.26 -14.46
C ALA A 198 20.99 8.16 -13.37
N ASN A 199 20.03 7.23 -13.41
CA ASN A 199 19.88 6.11 -12.47
C ASN A 199 19.74 6.51 -10.98
N MET A 200 19.29 7.73 -10.68
CA MET A 200 19.05 8.16 -9.30
C MET A 200 17.56 8.28 -9.01
N GLY A 201 17.12 7.62 -7.94
CA GLY A 201 15.78 7.81 -7.39
C GLY A 201 15.67 9.11 -6.59
N VAL A 202 14.55 9.82 -6.74
CA VAL A 202 14.20 10.98 -5.91
C VAL A 202 13.26 10.52 -4.81
N PHE A 203 13.59 10.82 -3.55
CA PHE A 203 12.83 10.37 -2.39
C PHE A 203 12.14 11.54 -1.68
N PHE A 204 10.83 11.45 -1.55
CA PHE A 204 10.01 12.34 -0.73
C PHE A 204 9.74 11.66 0.60
N ILE A 205 10.18 12.27 1.71
CA ILE A 205 10.11 11.65 3.04
C ILE A 205 8.78 11.99 3.70
N LEU A 206 8.07 10.95 4.11
CA LEU A 206 6.83 11.01 4.89
C LEU A 206 7.06 10.38 6.27
N ASN A 207 6.59 11.05 7.32
CA ASN A 207 6.44 10.46 8.64
C ASN A 207 4.94 10.25 8.89
N LEU A 208 4.55 9.02 9.22
CA LEU A 208 3.18 8.65 9.52
C LEU A 208 3.10 8.21 10.99
N ASP A 209 2.45 9.01 11.82
CA ASP A 209 2.17 8.66 13.21
C ASP A 209 0.87 7.84 13.26
N ILE A 210 0.99 6.52 13.29
CA ILE A 210 -0.14 5.59 13.17
C ILE A 210 -1.12 5.75 14.34
N ASP A 211 -0.66 6.09 15.54
CA ASP A 211 -1.53 6.34 16.69
C ASP A 211 -2.54 7.47 16.44
N LYS A 212 -2.20 8.44 15.57
CA LYS A 212 -3.10 9.55 15.21
C LYS A 212 -4.27 9.11 14.33
N LEU A 213 -4.16 7.97 13.64
CA LEU A 213 -5.27 7.38 12.89
C LEU A 213 -6.43 6.94 13.80
N PHE A 214 -6.16 6.73 15.09
CA PHE A 214 -7.15 6.31 16.09
C PHE A 214 -7.83 7.49 16.80
N LEU A 215 -7.55 8.74 16.42
CA LEU A 215 -8.22 9.90 17.03
C LEU A 215 -9.73 9.83 16.76
N GLY A 216 -10.53 9.77 17.84
CA GLY A 216 -11.99 9.63 17.74
C GLY A 216 -12.49 8.22 17.39
N LEU A 217 -11.61 7.22 17.27
CA LEU A 217 -11.96 5.85 16.91
C LEU A 217 -11.36 4.86 17.92
N GLN A 218 -12.14 3.87 18.35
CA GLN A 218 -11.68 2.84 19.29
C GLN A 218 -11.91 1.44 18.70
N PRO A 219 -10.86 0.61 18.52
CA PRO A 219 -10.95 -0.70 17.88
C PRO A 219 -11.97 -1.66 18.50
N SER A 220 -12.10 -1.70 19.82
CA SER A 220 -13.00 -2.63 20.51
C SER A 220 -14.48 -2.27 20.37
N THR A 221 -14.80 -1.00 20.14
CA THR A 221 -16.19 -0.52 19.96
C THR A 221 -16.53 -0.25 18.50
N THR A 222 -15.51 -0.04 17.66
CA THR A 222 -15.60 0.12 16.21
C THR A 222 -14.69 -0.91 15.55
N PRO A 223 -15.10 -2.19 15.47
CA PRO A 223 -14.27 -3.22 14.86
C PRO A 223 -14.21 -3.08 13.33
N GLU A 224 -15.25 -2.54 12.70
CA GLU A 224 -15.32 -2.41 11.25
C GLU A 224 -15.67 -0.99 10.84
N ILE A 225 -14.98 -0.49 9.83
CA ILE A 225 -15.35 0.69 9.04
C ILE A 225 -15.26 0.25 7.59
N ASN A 226 -16.39 0.25 6.88
CA ASN A 226 -16.48 -0.21 5.49
C ASN A 226 -16.43 0.94 4.46
N SER A 227 -16.66 2.17 4.93
CA SER A 227 -16.82 3.35 4.07
C SER A 227 -18.04 3.25 3.17
N ASP A 228 -19.17 2.74 3.69
CA ASP A 228 -20.41 2.56 2.93
C ASP A 228 -21.28 3.84 2.94
N PRO A 229 -21.46 4.54 1.79
CA PRO A 229 -22.31 5.73 1.71
C PRO A 229 -23.79 5.47 2.01
N GLY A 230 -24.23 4.21 1.94
CA GLY A 230 -25.57 3.78 2.31
C GLY A 230 -25.81 3.69 3.83
N ASP A 231 -24.74 3.60 4.63
CA ASP A 231 -24.78 3.62 6.09
C ASP A 231 -24.09 4.88 6.63
N MET A 232 -24.89 5.87 6.98
CA MET A 232 -24.41 7.16 7.50
C MET A 232 -23.56 7.03 8.77
N SER A 233 -23.79 6.01 9.61
CA SER A 233 -22.98 5.84 10.82
C SER A 233 -21.59 5.27 10.48
N ASP A 234 -21.50 4.38 9.51
CA ASP A 234 -20.24 3.82 9.02
C ASP A 234 -19.44 4.87 8.26
N TYR A 235 -20.10 5.54 7.31
CA TYR A 235 -19.51 6.61 6.49
C TYR A 235 -18.92 7.75 7.32
N ASN A 236 -19.61 8.18 8.40
CA ASN A 236 -19.06 9.20 9.30
C ASN A 236 -17.77 8.76 10.01
N LYS A 237 -17.62 7.46 10.32
CA LYS A 237 -16.37 6.94 10.91
C LYS A 237 -15.26 6.86 9.86
N ALA A 238 -15.60 6.50 8.62
CA ALA A 238 -14.66 6.56 7.50
C ALA A 238 -14.19 7.99 7.24
N GLN A 239 -15.06 8.99 7.38
CA GLN A 239 -14.68 10.40 7.28
C GLN A 239 -13.69 10.80 8.38
N ILE A 240 -13.93 10.40 9.64
CA ILE A 240 -12.98 10.64 10.74
C ILE A 240 -11.62 10.00 10.43
N LEU A 241 -11.61 8.76 9.96
CA LEU A 241 -10.38 8.07 9.57
C LEU A 241 -9.66 8.79 8.40
N SER A 242 -10.42 9.24 7.41
CA SER A 242 -9.91 10.01 6.26
C SER A 242 -9.30 11.33 6.68
N ASP A 243 -9.95 12.06 7.59
CA ASP A 243 -9.44 13.32 8.14
C ASP A 243 -8.15 13.10 8.95
N ASN A 244 -8.08 12.02 9.74
CA ASN A 244 -6.87 11.64 10.47
C ASN A 244 -5.73 11.25 9.50
N LEU A 245 -6.01 10.43 8.49
CA LEU A 245 -5.01 10.12 7.46
C LEU A 245 -4.57 11.38 6.71
N LYS A 246 -5.51 12.32 6.51
CA LYS A 246 -5.25 13.58 5.83
C LYS A 246 -4.26 14.44 6.61
N SER A 247 -4.36 14.50 7.94
CA SER A 247 -3.44 15.27 8.79
C SER A 247 -2.05 14.66 8.84
N GLU A 248 -1.93 13.33 8.82
CA GLU A 248 -0.65 12.65 8.99
C GLU A 248 0.14 12.48 7.69
N PHE A 249 -0.53 12.34 6.54
CA PHE A 249 0.17 12.11 5.26
C PHE A 249 0.72 13.42 4.66
N VAL A 250 1.57 14.12 5.40
CA VAL A 250 2.21 15.39 5.02
C VAL A 250 3.71 15.19 4.94
N PHE A 251 4.32 15.57 3.81
CA PHE A 251 5.77 15.48 3.68
C PHE A 251 6.47 16.50 4.57
N LYS A 252 7.59 16.10 5.16
CA LYS A 252 8.49 17.04 5.84
C LYS A 252 9.49 17.62 4.84
N LEU A 253 9.73 18.93 4.94
CA LEU A 253 10.76 19.65 4.20
C LEU A 253 12.13 19.42 4.83
#